data_AF-A0A7I7RBI1-F1
#
_entry.id   AF-A0A7I7RBI1-F1
#
_cell.length_a   1.000
_cell.length_b   1.000
_cell.length_c   1.000
_cell.angle_alpha   90.00
_cell.angle_beta   90.00
_cell.angle_gamma   90.00
#
_symmetry.space_group_name_H-M   'P 1'
#
loop_
_entity.id
_entity.type
_entity.pdbx_description
1 polymer ?
#
loop_
_entity_poly.entity_id
_entity_poly.type
_entity_poly.pdbx_seq_one_letter_code
_entity_poly.pdbx_strand_id
1 'polypeptide(L)'
;MITPRYHAMSLTAVLLALVFGVVLGSGLLSGPLMAGLQSDKEDLREQIDALHDQHNALSERLRNANEFDAQMAPRMVHDALNGKSTVIFRTPDAADSDVEGVTRIIGLAGGTVTGTVTLTAQFVDGSAEEKLRAVLESGIVPAGAQLSTDLVDQDAQAGDLLGIALLINAPHPPEPAAAATPPVDDAQRGTVLAALRDTGFITYSQERFAPANAAVVIAGGAVPEDAGTSGLSVARFSAALAPHGSATVLAGRDGSASGTAAVAMARTDPAVAGTISTVDDVDIESGRITTVMAVSSLIGGGKPGQYGIGHGAGSVTLAQ
;
A
#
# COMPACT_ATOMS: atom_id res chain seq x y z
N MET A 1 -24.23 24.51 -85.09
CA MET A 1 -25.12 25.17 -84.10
C MET A 1 -25.96 24.08 -83.47
N ILE A 2 -25.64 23.68 -82.23
CA ILE A 2 -26.46 22.72 -81.48
C ILE A 2 -27.75 23.46 -81.12
N THR A 3 -28.89 22.97 -81.62
CA THR A 3 -30.20 23.61 -81.43
C THR A 3 -30.48 23.76 -79.92
N PRO A 4 -31.04 24.87 -79.43
CA PRO A 4 -31.29 25.12 -77.99
C PRO A 4 -32.07 24.00 -77.26
N ARG A 5 -32.78 23.14 -78.01
CA ARG A 5 -33.47 21.94 -77.53
C ARG A 5 -32.52 20.83 -77.04
N TYR A 6 -31.33 20.68 -77.64
CA TYR A 6 -30.36 19.66 -77.24
C TYR A 6 -29.58 20.04 -75.98
N HIS A 7 -29.26 21.33 -75.77
CA HIS A 7 -28.65 21.79 -74.52
C HIS A 7 -29.61 21.66 -73.33
N ALA A 8 -30.91 21.95 -73.53
CA ALA A 8 -31.92 21.74 -72.51
C ALA A 8 -32.03 20.26 -72.10
N MET A 9 -32.06 19.33 -73.07
CA MET A 9 -32.13 17.89 -72.80
C MET A 9 -30.89 17.35 -72.06
N SER A 10 -29.68 17.79 -72.43
CA SER A 10 -28.44 17.39 -71.76
C SER A 10 -28.36 17.91 -70.32
N LEU A 11 -28.77 19.16 -70.08
CA LEU A 11 -28.78 19.74 -68.73
C LEU A 11 -29.79 19.01 -67.83
N THR A 12 -30.99 18.68 -68.35
CA THR A 12 -31.96 17.88 -67.60
C THR A 12 -31.47 16.47 -67.31
N ALA A 13 -30.77 15.82 -68.25
CA ALA A 13 -30.23 14.47 -68.03
C ALA A 13 -29.16 14.45 -66.92
N VAL A 14 -28.28 15.46 -66.88
CA VAL A 14 -27.24 15.58 -65.84
C VAL A 14 -27.86 15.90 -64.47
N LEU A 15 -28.82 16.82 -64.40
CA LEU A 15 -29.53 17.14 -63.16
C LEU A 15 -30.30 15.93 -62.62
N LEU A 16 -30.95 15.17 -63.50
CA LEU A 16 -31.70 13.97 -63.13
C LEU A 16 -30.74 12.88 -62.64
N ALA A 17 -29.61 12.67 -63.32
CA ALA A 17 -28.56 11.75 -62.85
C ALA A 17 -27.97 12.16 -61.48
N LEU A 18 -27.81 13.46 -61.21
CA LEU A 18 -27.34 13.96 -59.90
C LEU A 18 -28.39 13.73 -58.80
N VAL A 19 -29.66 14.01 -59.07
CA VAL A 19 -30.75 13.77 -58.11
C VAL A 19 -30.86 12.28 -57.81
N PHE A 20 -30.85 11.41 -58.82
CA PHE A 20 -30.85 9.97 -58.61
C PHE A 20 -29.59 9.49 -57.89
N GLY A 21 -28.40 10.02 -58.24
CA GLY A 21 -27.14 9.69 -57.57
C GLY A 21 -27.12 10.09 -56.09
N VAL A 22 -27.68 11.25 -55.73
CA VAL A 22 -27.78 11.72 -54.35
C VAL A 22 -28.83 10.91 -53.57
N VAL A 23 -29.99 10.63 -54.17
CA VAL A 23 -31.05 9.84 -53.52
C VAL A 23 -30.60 8.40 -53.28
N LEU A 24 -29.92 7.77 -54.25
CA LEU A 24 -29.36 6.42 -54.10
C LEU A 24 -28.15 6.38 -53.15
N GLY A 25 -27.28 7.40 -53.19
CA GLY A 25 -26.10 7.48 -52.33
C GLY A 25 -26.42 7.74 -50.85
N SER A 26 -27.50 8.46 -50.55
CA SER A 26 -27.90 8.79 -49.17
C SER A 26 -28.95 7.84 -48.58
N GLY A 27 -29.81 7.21 -49.39
CA GLY A 27 -30.89 6.34 -48.89
C GLY A 27 -30.45 4.91 -48.52
N LEU A 28 -29.40 4.38 -49.14
CA LEU A 28 -29.03 2.96 -49.01
C LEU A 28 -28.00 2.67 -47.89
N LEU A 29 -27.25 3.66 -47.41
CA LEU A 29 -26.22 3.46 -46.38
C LEU A 29 -26.65 3.91 -44.97
N SER A 30 -27.60 4.83 -44.84
CA SER A 30 -27.98 5.40 -43.53
C SER A 30 -28.77 4.44 -42.65
N GLY A 31 -29.65 3.61 -43.21
CA GLY A 31 -30.49 2.68 -42.44
C GLY A 31 -29.68 1.57 -41.73
N PRO A 32 -28.83 0.81 -42.44
CA PRO A 32 -28.06 -0.29 -41.84
C PRO A 32 -27.00 0.17 -40.83
N LEU A 33 -26.32 1.30 -41.10
CA LEU A 33 -25.30 1.84 -40.19
C LEU A 33 -25.93 2.42 -38.92
N MET A 34 -27.10 3.07 -39.02
CA MET A 34 -27.80 3.62 -37.87
C MET A 34 -28.50 2.53 -37.05
N ALA A 35 -29.02 1.48 -37.69
CA ALA A 35 -29.51 0.28 -37.01
C ALA A 35 -28.38 -0.50 -36.31
N GLY A 36 -27.19 -0.60 -36.94
CA GLY A 36 -26.00 -1.18 -36.32
C GLY A 36 -25.55 -0.40 -35.10
N LEU A 37 -25.42 0.94 -35.19
CA LEU A 37 -25.08 1.78 -34.05
C LEU A 37 -26.13 1.78 -32.94
N GLN A 38 -27.41 1.62 -33.29
CA GLN A 38 -28.50 1.49 -32.33
C GLN A 38 -28.43 0.13 -31.60
N SER A 39 -28.17 -0.96 -32.33
CA SER A 39 -27.96 -2.31 -31.80
C SER A 39 -26.73 -2.36 -30.90
N ASP A 40 -25.59 -1.84 -31.36
CA ASP A 40 -24.35 -1.75 -30.58
C ASP A 40 -24.60 -0.95 -29.28
N LYS A 41 -25.39 0.12 -29.35
CA LYS A 41 -25.75 0.92 -28.17
C LYS A 41 -26.66 0.14 -27.19
N GLU A 42 -27.57 -0.67 -27.69
CA GLU A 42 -28.42 -1.54 -26.86
C GLU A 42 -27.59 -2.66 -26.21
N ASP A 43 -26.73 -3.34 -27.00
CA ASP A 43 -25.81 -4.36 -26.51
C ASP A 43 -24.82 -3.80 -25.47
N LEU A 44 -24.30 -2.59 -25.68
CA LEU A 44 -23.41 -1.93 -24.71
C LEU A 44 -24.16 -1.58 -23.42
N ARG A 45 -25.44 -1.18 -23.50
CA ARG A 45 -26.26 -0.90 -22.32
C ARG A 45 -26.53 -2.17 -21.53
N GLU A 46 -26.90 -3.25 -22.20
CA GLU A 46 -27.11 -4.56 -21.54
C GLU A 46 -25.82 -5.06 -20.88
N GLN A 47 -24.66 -4.90 -21.52
CA GLN A 47 -23.36 -5.24 -20.92
C GLN A 47 -23.04 -4.38 -19.69
N ILE A 48 -23.32 -3.08 -19.74
CA ILE A 48 -23.12 -2.18 -18.60
C ILE A 48 -24.02 -2.59 -17.43
N ASP A 49 -25.30 -2.87 -17.69
CA ASP A 49 -26.25 -3.28 -16.65
C ASP A 49 -25.84 -4.64 -16.05
N ALA A 50 -25.47 -5.62 -16.87
CA ALA A 50 -24.97 -6.91 -16.40
C ALA A 50 -23.69 -6.77 -15.57
N LEU A 51 -22.77 -5.89 -15.98
CA LEU A 51 -21.52 -5.65 -15.25
C LEU A 51 -21.80 -4.95 -13.91
N HIS A 52 -22.75 -4.01 -13.85
CA HIS A 52 -23.19 -3.39 -12.61
C HIS A 52 -23.83 -4.42 -11.66
N ASP A 53 -24.70 -5.30 -12.15
CA ASP A 53 -25.31 -6.34 -11.33
C ASP A 53 -24.27 -7.32 -10.78
N GLN A 54 -23.31 -7.74 -11.61
CA GLN A 54 -22.20 -8.58 -11.17
C GLN A 54 -21.33 -7.87 -10.11
N HIS A 55 -21.00 -6.60 -10.32
CA HIS A 55 -20.25 -5.80 -9.36
C HIS A 55 -20.96 -5.69 -8.02
N ASN A 56 -22.28 -5.43 -8.04
CA ASN A 56 -23.09 -5.36 -6.82
C ASN A 56 -23.12 -6.70 -6.09
N ALA A 57 -23.35 -7.81 -6.81
CA ALA A 57 -23.35 -9.15 -6.23
C ALA A 57 -21.99 -9.54 -5.62
N LEU A 58 -20.88 -9.19 -6.28
CA LEU A 58 -19.54 -9.42 -5.76
C LEU A 58 -19.26 -8.56 -4.52
N SER A 59 -19.67 -7.29 -4.55
CA SER A 59 -19.52 -6.37 -3.41
C SER A 59 -20.28 -6.86 -2.18
N GLU A 60 -21.50 -7.38 -2.37
CA GLU A 60 -22.31 -7.95 -1.28
C GLU A 60 -21.65 -9.22 -0.72
N ARG A 61 -21.15 -10.11 -1.57
CA ARG A 61 -20.43 -11.30 -1.14
C ARG A 61 -19.15 -10.95 -0.35
N LEU A 62 -18.38 -9.98 -0.83
CA LEU A 62 -17.17 -9.52 -0.15
C LEU A 62 -17.50 -8.95 1.23
N ARG A 63 -18.56 -8.13 1.33
CA ARG A 63 -19.04 -7.60 2.61
C ARG A 63 -19.43 -8.73 3.58
N ASN A 64 -20.16 -9.74 3.11
CA ASN A 64 -20.59 -10.86 3.94
C ASN A 64 -19.38 -11.70 4.42
N ALA A 65 -18.40 -11.94 3.55
CA ALA A 65 -17.16 -12.61 3.91
C ALA A 65 -16.37 -11.80 4.96
N ASN A 66 -16.25 -10.49 4.75
CA ASN A 66 -15.57 -9.59 5.67
C ASN A 66 -16.26 -9.53 7.05
N GLU A 67 -17.59 -9.57 7.09
CA GLU A 67 -18.34 -9.64 8.35
C GLU A 67 -18.12 -10.97 9.07
N PHE A 68 -18.09 -12.08 8.33
CA PHE A 68 -17.75 -13.39 8.89
C PHE A 68 -16.34 -13.40 9.48
N ASP A 69 -15.35 -12.89 8.74
CA ASP A 69 -13.97 -12.79 9.22
C ASP A 69 -13.87 -11.92 10.47
N ALA A 70 -14.61 -10.81 10.53
CA ALA A 70 -14.62 -9.94 11.71
C ALA A 70 -15.21 -10.66 12.95
N GLN A 71 -16.22 -11.51 12.77
CA GLN A 71 -16.78 -12.33 13.84
C GLN A 71 -15.80 -13.43 14.29
N MET A 72 -14.99 -13.96 13.37
CA MET A 72 -14.01 -15.01 13.66
C MET A 72 -12.68 -14.47 14.18
N ALA A 73 -12.33 -13.21 13.88
CA ALA A 73 -11.06 -12.59 14.21
C ALA A 73 -10.64 -12.80 15.68
N PRO A 74 -11.49 -12.57 16.71
CA PRO A 74 -11.09 -12.76 18.10
C PRO A 74 -10.64 -14.19 18.42
N ARG A 75 -11.19 -15.20 17.74
CA ARG A 75 -10.79 -16.60 17.92
C ARG A 75 -9.51 -16.93 17.16
N MET A 76 -9.32 -16.31 15.99
CA MET A 76 -8.16 -16.56 15.13
C MET A 76 -6.87 -15.96 15.70
N VAL A 77 -6.96 -14.76 16.29
CA VAL A 77 -5.78 -14.05 16.83
C VAL A 77 -5.62 -14.18 18.34
N HIS A 78 -6.45 -15.00 18.99
CA HIS A 78 -6.47 -15.13 20.45
C HIS A 78 -5.07 -15.38 21.02
N ASP A 79 -4.65 -14.52 21.95
CA ASP A 79 -3.32 -14.53 22.60
C ASP A 79 -2.10 -14.48 21.65
N ALA A 80 -2.29 -14.24 20.35
CA ALA A 80 -1.20 -14.26 19.38
C ALA A 80 -0.13 -13.19 19.67
N LEU A 81 -0.51 -12.08 20.31
CA LEU A 81 0.37 -10.98 20.72
C LEU A 81 0.34 -10.74 22.23
N ASN A 82 -0.02 -11.74 23.03
CA ASN A 82 -0.17 -11.57 24.48
C ASN A 82 1.10 -11.01 25.13
N GLY A 83 0.98 -9.85 25.80
CA GLY A 83 2.08 -9.16 26.45
C GLY A 83 3.13 -8.57 25.49
N LYS A 84 2.81 -8.47 24.19
CA LYS A 84 3.67 -7.86 23.18
C LYS A 84 3.19 -6.44 22.87
N SER A 85 4.15 -5.57 22.62
CA SER A 85 3.92 -4.18 22.25
C SER A 85 4.27 -3.96 20.77
N THR A 86 3.48 -3.15 20.08
CA THR A 86 3.65 -2.87 18.65
C THR A 86 3.56 -1.37 18.40
N VAL A 87 4.48 -0.81 17.62
CA VAL A 87 4.38 0.55 17.12
C VAL A 87 3.85 0.51 15.68
N ILE A 88 2.95 1.44 15.35
CA ILE A 88 2.41 1.56 14.01
C ILE A 88 3.05 2.77 13.34
N PHE A 89 3.61 2.58 12.15
CA PHE A 89 3.98 3.66 11.25
C PHE A 89 2.92 3.73 10.15
N ARG A 90 2.45 4.93 9.83
CA ARG A 90 1.55 5.13 8.68
C ARG A 90 2.21 6.02 7.66
N THR A 91 2.08 5.68 6.39
CA THR A 91 2.48 6.55 5.28
C THR A 91 1.45 7.66 5.05
N PRO A 92 1.78 8.71 4.27
CA PRO A 92 0.85 9.80 3.98
C PRO A 92 -0.44 9.37 3.27
N ASP A 93 -0.35 8.32 2.46
CA ASP A 93 -1.43 7.74 1.66
C ASP A 93 -2.22 6.63 2.37
N ALA A 94 -1.80 6.24 3.58
CA ALA A 94 -2.51 5.24 4.38
C ALA A 94 -3.84 5.79 4.91
N ALA A 95 -4.92 5.00 4.79
CA ALA A 95 -6.23 5.38 5.29
C ALA A 95 -6.35 5.17 6.81
N ASP A 96 -7.08 6.07 7.49
CA ASP A 96 -7.31 5.99 8.94
C ASP A 96 -8.00 4.68 9.33
N SER A 97 -8.94 4.20 8.51
CA SER A 97 -9.67 2.94 8.72
C SER A 97 -8.75 1.72 8.82
N ASP A 98 -7.62 1.75 8.11
CA ASP A 98 -6.69 0.62 8.05
C ASP A 98 -5.82 0.59 9.31
N VAL A 99 -5.38 1.78 9.76
CA VAL A 99 -4.69 1.96 11.05
C VAL A 99 -5.59 1.55 12.23
N GLU A 100 -6.84 2.01 12.24
CA GLU A 100 -7.82 1.64 13.26
C GLU A 100 -8.15 0.14 13.23
N GLY A 101 -8.31 -0.41 12.04
CA GLY A 101 -8.57 -1.83 11.82
C GLY A 101 -7.46 -2.71 12.38
N VAL A 102 -6.21 -2.45 12.01
CA VAL A 102 -5.05 -3.19 12.52
C VAL A 102 -4.90 -3.00 14.03
N THR A 103 -5.06 -1.78 14.55
CA THR A 103 -5.01 -1.48 15.99
C THR A 103 -6.01 -2.31 16.79
N ARG A 104 -7.25 -2.44 16.27
CA ARG A 104 -8.29 -3.28 16.89
C ARG A 104 -7.89 -4.74 16.93
N ILE A 105 -7.37 -5.30 15.82
CA ILE A 105 -6.96 -6.72 15.78
C ILE A 105 -5.78 -6.98 16.71
N ILE A 106 -4.81 -6.05 16.81
CA ILE A 106 -3.71 -6.14 17.78
C ILE A 106 -4.26 -6.24 19.21
N GLY A 107 -5.25 -5.41 19.55
CA GLY A 107 -5.92 -5.45 20.85
C GLY A 107 -6.67 -6.76 21.11
N LEU A 108 -7.37 -7.30 20.11
CA LEU A 108 -8.03 -8.61 20.20
C LEU A 108 -7.03 -9.76 20.37
N ALA A 109 -5.80 -9.59 19.87
CA ALA A 109 -4.72 -10.56 20.02
C ALA A 109 -3.99 -10.51 21.38
N GLY A 110 -4.42 -9.63 22.30
CA GLY A 110 -3.77 -9.41 23.59
C GLY A 110 -2.51 -8.53 23.52
N GLY A 111 -2.26 -7.90 22.37
CA GLY A 111 -1.17 -6.95 22.17
C GLY A 111 -1.55 -5.52 22.53
N THR A 112 -0.54 -4.65 22.60
CA THR A 112 -0.73 -3.20 22.87
C THR A 112 -0.07 -2.36 21.80
N VAL A 113 -0.77 -1.33 21.31
CA VAL A 113 -0.16 -0.35 20.40
C VAL A 113 0.51 0.74 21.25
N THR A 114 1.84 0.87 21.14
CA THR A 114 2.61 1.87 21.92
C THR A 114 2.45 3.27 21.37
N GLY A 115 2.18 3.37 20.07
CA GLY A 115 1.84 4.61 19.42
C GLY A 115 1.74 4.50 17.91
N THR A 116 1.26 5.59 17.30
CA THR A 116 1.21 5.74 15.84
C THR A 116 2.08 6.92 15.42
N VAL A 117 3.05 6.65 14.55
CA VAL A 117 3.93 7.65 13.93
C VAL A 117 3.52 7.80 12.47
N THR A 118 3.24 9.03 12.05
CA THR A 118 2.86 9.35 10.68
C THR A 118 4.08 9.86 9.93
N LEU A 119 4.47 9.15 8.87
CA LEU A 119 5.47 9.62 7.92
C LEU A 119 4.85 10.71 7.05
N THR A 120 5.61 11.76 6.73
CA THR A 120 5.13 12.87 5.91
C THR A 120 5.46 12.66 4.43
N ALA A 121 4.81 13.41 3.55
CA ALA A 121 5.16 13.45 2.12
C ALA A 121 6.65 13.80 1.91
N GLN A 122 7.16 14.74 2.71
CA GLN A 122 8.58 15.13 2.68
C GLN A 122 9.53 13.94 2.94
N PHE A 123 9.11 13.01 3.80
CA PHE A 123 9.86 11.79 4.09
C PHE A 123 9.83 10.83 2.90
N VAL A 124 8.64 10.47 2.43
CA VAL A 124 8.51 9.44 1.38
C VAL A 124 8.98 9.93 0.01
N ASP A 125 8.87 11.22 -0.29
CA ASP A 125 9.25 11.76 -1.61
C ASP A 125 10.75 12.09 -1.72
N GLY A 126 11.55 11.86 -0.66
CA GLY A 126 12.99 12.17 -0.66
C GLY A 126 13.32 13.66 -0.83
N SER A 127 12.38 14.57 -0.61
CA SER A 127 12.54 15.99 -0.97
C SER A 127 13.37 16.82 0.02
N ALA A 128 13.82 16.22 1.13
CA ALA A 128 14.52 16.91 2.20
C ALA A 128 15.77 16.17 2.70
N GLU A 129 16.46 15.49 1.80
CA GLU A 129 17.64 14.67 2.10
C GLU A 129 18.70 15.40 2.96
N GLU A 130 19.02 16.65 2.60
CA GLU A 130 20.03 17.44 3.31
C GLU A 130 19.63 17.76 4.76
N LYS A 131 18.33 17.91 5.03
CA LYS A 131 17.83 18.16 6.40
C LYS A 131 17.91 16.89 7.23
N LEU A 132 17.59 15.73 6.65
CA LEU A 132 17.66 14.46 7.36
C LEU A 132 19.12 14.12 7.69
N ARG A 133 20.02 14.31 6.74
CA ARG A 133 21.46 14.14 6.96
C ARG A 133 21.98 15.05 8.07
N ALA A 134 21.58 16.32 8.09
CA ALA A 134 21.97 17.26 9.16
C ALA A 134 21.47 16.81 10.56
N VAL A 135 20.28 16.20 10.64
CA VAL A 135 19.75 15.62 11.89
C VAL A 135 20.59 14.42 12.31
N LEU A 136 20.90 13.51 11.39
CA LEU A 136 21.71 12.32 11.69
C LEU A 136 23.14 12.70 12.12
N GLU A 137 23.74 13.68 11.45
CA GLU A 137 25.08 14.21 11.78
C GLU A 137 25.12 15.01 13.10
N SER A 138 23.97 15.48 13.60
CA SER A 138 23.89 16.23 14.85
C SER A 138 24.03 15.38 16.13
N GLY A 139 24.22 14.06 15.99
CA GLY A 139 24.48 13.17 17.11
C GLY A 139 23.23 12.76 17.90
N ILE A 140 22.08 12.70 17.21
CA ILE A 140 20.78 12.29 17.80
C ILE A 140 20.71 10.77 18.05
N VAL A 141 21.66 10.00 17.52
CA VAL A 141 21.76 8.56 17.77
C VAL A 141 21.92 8.30 19.28
N PRO A 142 21.01 7.53 19.91
CA PRO A 142 21.10 7.22 21.33
C PRO A 142 22.46 6.64 21.74
N ALA A 143 22.90 6.96 22.95
CA ALA A 143 24.22 6.59 23.42
C ALA A 143 24.44 5.06 23.39
N GLY A 144 25.49 4.61 22.69
CA GLY A 144 25.83 3.19 22.57
C GLY A 144 25.20 2.46 21.38
N ALA A 145 24.32 3.12 20.63
CA ALA A 145 23.82 2.61 19.36
C ALA A 145 24.67 3.14 18.18
N GLN A 146 24.73 2.37 17.10
CA GLN A 146 25.35 2.78 15.84
C GLN A 146 24.33 2.53 14.73
N LEU A 147 24.29 3.47 13.77
CA LEU A 147 23.44 3.28 12.60
C LEU A 147 24.00 2.14 11.75
N SER A 148 23.10 1.40 11.09
CA SER A 148 23.47 0.36 10.14
C SER A 148 24.35 0.90 9.01
N THR A 149 25.38 0.14 8.66
CA THR A 149 26.25 0.42 7.51
C THR A 149 25.82 -0.32 6.25
N ASP A 150 24.80 -1.18 6.34
CA ASP A 150 24.37 -2.04 5.24
C ASP A 150 23.41 -1.30 4.31
N LEU A 151 22.50 -0.51 4.89
CA LEU A 151 21.59 0.39 4.18
C LEU A 151 21.95 1.83 4.51
N VAL A 152 22.79 2.43 3.66
CA VAL A 152 23.26 3.82 3.82
C VAL A 152 22.34 4.85 3.16
N ASP A 153 21.26 4.39 2.51
CA ASP A 153 20.23 5.27 1.99
C ASP A 153 19.51 5.98 3.14
N GLN A 154 19.15 7.25 2.95
CA GLN A 154 18.67 8.07 4.05
C GLN A 154 17.32 7.61 4.63
N ASP A 155 16.43 7.09 3.79
CA ASP A 155 15.15 6.51 4.23
C ASP A 155 15.37 5.31 5.16
N ALA A 156 16.39 4.51 4.85
CA ALA A 156 16.81 3.40 5.69
C ALA A 156 17.48 3.90 6.96
N GLN A 157 18.35 4.92 6.91
CA GLN A 157 18.97 5.49 8.12
C GLN A 157 17.92 6.09 9.08
N ALA A 158 16.85 6.69 8.56
CA ALA A 158 15.74 7.14 9.39
C ALA A 158 14.92 6.00 9.98
N GLY A 159 14.69 4.93 9.21
CA GLY A 159 14.09 3.69 9.71
C GLY A 159 14.94 3.04 10.79
N ASP A 160 16.25 3.04 10.61
CA ASP A 160 17.22 2.52 11.56
C ASP A 160 17.23 3.36 12.85
N LEU A 161 17.26 4.69 12.75
CA LEU A 161 17.18 5.59 13.91
C LEU A 161 15.85 5.41 14.68
N LEU A 162 14.72 5.32 13.97
CA LEU A 162 13.42 5.08 14.59
C LEU A 162 13.34 3.67 15.18
N GLY A 163 13.96 2.69 14.54
CA GLY A 163 14.11 1.32 15.05
C GLY A 163 14.86 1.31 16.37
N ILE A 164 16.05 1.93 16.42
CA ILE A 164 16.86 2.07 17.64
C ILE A 164 16.06 2.74 18.76
N ALA A 165 15.34 3.82 18.44
CA ALA A 165 14.61 4.59 19.45
C ALA A 165 13.36 3.88 19.97
N LEU A 166 12.60 3.20 19.10
CA LEU A 166 11.26 2.71 19.40
C LEU A 166 11.20 1.20 19.66
N LEU A 167 12.05 0.41 19.00
CA LEU A 167 11.96 -1.04 19.00
C LEU A 167 12.92 -1.67 20.02
N ILE A 168 12.51 -2.85 20.49
CA ILE A 168 13.25 -3.69 21.43
C ILE A 168 13.15 -5.15 21.02
N ASN A 169 14.01 -5.98 21.59
CA ASN A 169 14.02 -7.43 21.40
C ASN A 169 14.25 -7.81 19.93
N ALA A 170 15.38 -7.36 19.35
CA ALA A 170 15.83 -7.78 18.02
C ALA A 170 15.78 -9.31 17.83
N PRO A 171 15.59 -9.82 16.60
CA PRO A 171 15.49 -11.25 16.33
C PRO A 171 16.79 -11.95 16.74
N HIS A 172 16.68 -12.90 17.65
CA HIS A 172 17.79 -13.61 18.25
C HIS A 172 18.00 -14.94 17.51
N PRO A 173 19.20 -15.28 17.01
CA PRO A 173 19.79 -16.57 17.35
C PRO A 173 20.22 -16.53 18.83
N PRO A 174 20.06 -17.60 19.62
CA PRO A 174 20.52 -17.62 20.99
C PRO A 174 22.05 -17.67 20.99
N GLU A 175 22.71 -16.52 21.03
CA GLU A 175 24.13 -16.46 21.31
C GLU A 175 24.30 -16.38 22.84
N PRO A 176 25.03 -17.31 23.47
CA PRO A 176 25.21 -17.29 24.91
C PRO A 176 26.08 -16.07 25.26
N ALA A 177 25.46 -15.07 25.90
CA ALA A 177 26.09 -13.87 26.51
C ALA A 177 26.13 -12.55 25.72
N ALA A 178 25.33 -12.36 24.66
CA ALA A 178 25.01 -11.00 24.22
C ALA A 178 23.88 -10.45 25.12
N ALA A 179 24.24 -9.60 26.09
CA ALA A 179 23.26 -8.91 26.92
C ALA A 179 22.23 -8.21 26.02
N ALA A 180 20.94 -8.46 26.24
CA ALA A 180 19.88 -7.71 25.58
C ALA A 180 20.20 -6.21 25.73
N THR A 181 20.41 -5.51 24.61
CA THR A 181 20.68 -4.08 24.63
C THR A 181 19.57 -3.42 25.43
N PRO A 182 19.89 -2.69 26.53
CA PRO A 182 18.86 -2.07 27.33
C PRO A 182 18.05 -1.13 26.45
N PRO A 183 16.72 -1.05 26.66
CA PRO A 183 15.89 -0.13 25.90
C PRO A 183 16.42 1.28 26.03
N VAL A 184 16.38 2.03 24.92
CA VAL A 184 16.69 3.47 24.92
C VAL A 184 15.82 4.17 25.95
N ASP A 185 16.43 5.06 26.73
CA ASP A 185 15.71 5.79 27.77
C ASP A 185 14.62 6.69 27.17
N ASP A 186 13.59 6.99 27.97
CA ASP A 186 12.43 7.76 27.50
C ASP A 186 12.80 9.18 27.03
N ALA A 187 13.86 9.78 27.60
CA ALA A 187 14.28 11.13 27.27
C ALA A 187 15.02 11.18 25.91
N GLN A 188 15.91 10.22 25.66
CA GLN A 188 16.60 10.02 24.39
C GLN A 188 15.59 9.69 23.29
N ARG A 189 14.66 8.76 23.54
CA ARG A 189 13.57 8.43 22.61
C ARG A 189 12.73 9.65 22.26
N GLY A 190 12.34 10.44 23.26
CA GLY A 190 11.63 11.69 23.06
C GLY A 190 12.43 12.71 22.25
N THR A 191 13.74 12.78 22.44
CA THR A 191 14.64 13.67 21.70
C THR A 191 14.72 13.29 20.22
N VAL A 192 14.87 12.00 19.91
CA VAL A 192 14.86 11.49 18.52
C VAL A 192 13.55 11.85 17.82
N LEU A 193 12.43 11.54 18.46
CA LEU A 193 11.10 11.80 17.90
C LEU A 193 10.82 13.29 17.74
N ALA A 194 11.22 14.12 18.70
CA ALA A 194 11.08 15.57 18.62
C ALA A 194 11.90 16.13 17.45
N ALA A 195 13.15 15.71 17.29
CA ALA A 195 14.00 16.20 16.20
C ALA A 195 13.46 15.83 14.80
N LEU A 196 13.00 14.59 14.62
CA LEU A 196 12.37 14.16 13.36
C LEU A 196 11.03 14.88 13.10
N ARG A 197 10.29 15.23 14.15
CA ARG A 197 9.06 16.02 14.03
C ARG A 197 9.35 17.48 13.68
N ASP A 198 10.32 18.09 14.35
CA ASP A 198 10.66 19.50 14.18
C ASP A 198 11.28 19.77 12.79
N THR A 199 11.88 18.74 12.19
CA THR A 199 12.35 18.78 10.79
C THR A 199 11.26 18.46 9.76
N GLY A 200 10.08 18.05 10.22
CA GLY A 200 8.90 17.80 9.40
C GLY A 200 8.87 16.41 8.74
N PHE A 201 9.71 15.46 9.15
CA PHE A 201 9.71 14.11 8.56
C PHE A 201 8.60 13.23 9.11
N ILE A 202 8.29 13.38 10.40
CA ILE A 202 7.24 12.62 11.07
C ILE A 202 6.27 13.54 11.81
N THR A 203 5.07 13.04 12.06
CA THR A 203 4.11 13.63 12.99
C THR A 203 3.54 12.56 13.91
N TYR A 204 3.16 12.97 15.12
CA TYR A 204 2.52 12.11 16.09
C TYR A 204 1.71 12.96 17.07
N SER A 205 0.64 12.40 17.60
CA SER A 205 -0.25 13.07 18.57
C SER A 205 0.07 12.73 20.03
N GLN A 206 0.92 11.73 20.25
CA GLN A 206 1.16 11.17 21.58
C GLN A 206 2.32 11.87 22.30
N GLU A 207 2.20 12.04 23.61
CA GLU A 207 3.24 12.70 24.41
C GLU A 207 4.40 11.76 24.79
N ARG A 208 4.13 10.46 24.89
CA ARG A 208 5.11 9.44 25.28
C ARG A 208 4.95 8.19 24.45
N PHE A 209 6.08 7.62 24.05
CA PHE A 209 6.16 6.35 23.34
C PHE A 209 6.83 5.32 24.24
N ALA A 210 6.13 4.23 24.54
CA ALA A 210 6.74 3.08 25.18
C ALA A 210 7.55 2.24 24.17
N PRO A 211 8.55 1.46 24.61
CA PRO A 211 9.23 0.51 23.74
C PRO A 211 8.30 -0.57 23.18
N ALA A 212 8.47 -0.85 21.88
CA ALA A 212 7.68 -1.81 21.11
C ALA A 212 8.51 -3.05 20.73
N ASN A 213 7.93 -4.24 20.79
CA ASN A 213 8.56 -5.46 20.28
C ASN A 213 8.51 -5.56 18.76
N ALA A 214 7.52 -4.94 18.12
CA ALA A 214 7.28 -5.06 16.69
C ALA A 214 6.92 -3.72 16.06
N ALA A 215 7.19 -3.59 14.76
CA ALA A 215 6.72 -2.51 13.93
C ALA A 215 5.73 -3.02 12.88
N VAL A 216 4.65 -2.27 12.69
CA VAL A 216 3.76 -2.43 11.53
C VAL A 216 3.76 -1.13 10.75
N VAL A 217 4.14 -1.19 9.49
CA VAL A 217 4.09 -0.06 8.55
C VAL A 217 2.85 -0.23 7.69
N ILE A 218 1.93 0.73 7.74
CA ILE A 218 0.70 0.73 6.97
C ILE A 218 0.87 1.71 5.81
N ALA A 219 0.75 1.19 4.59
CA ALA A 219 0.85 1.91 3.34
C ALA A 219 -0.51 2.02 2.63
N GLY A 220 -0.61 2.91 1.63
CA GLY A 220 -1.77 2.96 0.75
C GLY A 220 -1.82 1.81 -0.26
N GLY A 221 -2.59 2.02 -1.33
CA GLY A 221 -2.81 1.04 -2.39
C GLY A 221 -1.90 1.26 -3.61
N ALA A 222 -2.48 1.12 -4.80
CA ALA A 222 -1.80 1.47 -6.04
C ALA A 222 -1.36 2.95 -6.06
N VAL A 223 -0.15 3.18 -6.57
CA VAL A 223 0.39 4.53 -6.81
C VAL A 223 0.49 4.79 -8.31
N PRO A 224 0.42 6.05 -8.76
CA PRO A 224 0.69 6.42 -10.15
C PRO A 224 2.08 5.96 -10.61
N GLU A 225 2.26 5.67 -11.91
CA GLU A 225 3.57 5.24 -12.45
C GLU A 225 4.66 6.33 -12.30
N ASP A 226 4.26 7.60 -12.21
CA ASP A 226 5.13 8.74 -12.00
C ASP A 226 5.31 9.11 -10.52
N ALA A 227 4.87 8.26 -9.58
CA ALA A 227 5.05 8.43 -8.13
C ALA A 227 6.52 8.35 -7.65
N GLY A 228 7.47 8.29 -8.58
CA GLY A 228 8.91 8.32 -8.29
C GLY A 228 9.37 7.19 -7.39
N THR A 229 10.09 7.54 -6.32
CA THR A 229 10.74 6.59 -5.42
C THR A 229 9.97 6.35 -4.13
N SER A 230 8.77 6.93 -3.95
CA SER A 230 8.11 6.94 -2.65
C SER A 230 7.80 5.54 -2.10
N GLY A 231 7.41 4.58 -2.96
CA GLY A 231 7.26 3.19 -2.52
C GLY A 231 8.58 2.50 -2.15
N LEU A 232 9.69 2.83 -2.82
CA LEU A 232 11.01 2.31 -2.48
C LEU A 232 11.48 2.86 -1.12
N SER A 233 11.24 4.15 -0.87
CA SER A 233 11.56 4.81 0.40
C SER A 233 10.83 4.14 1.57
N VAL A 234 9.53 3.87 1.43
CA VAL A 234 8.73 3.15 2.45
C VAL A 234 9.22 1.71 2.64
N ALA A 235 9.57 1.01 1.55
CA ALA A 235 10.09 -0.36 1.62
C ALA A 235 11.42 -0.44 2.38
N ARG A 236 12.37 0.46 2.07
CA ARG A 236 13.69 0.52 2.71
C ARG A 236 13.61 1.01 4.16
N PHE A 237 12.77 2.01 4.43
CA PHE A 237 12.43 2.41 5.79
C PHE A 237 11.94 1.23 6.62
N SER A 238 11.01 0.43 6.06
CA SER A 238 10.47 -0.76 6.72
C SER A 238 11.57 -1.81 6.95
N ALA A 239 12.44 -2.04 5.96
CA ALA A 239 13.55 -2.98 6.09
C ALA A 239 14.51 -2.60 7.22
N ALA A 240 14.79 -1.30 7.37
CA ALA A 240 15.72 -0.79 8.37
C ALA A 240 15.17 -0.83 9.80
N LEU A 241 13.86 -0.98 9.98
CA LEU A 241 13.27 -1.24 11.30
C LEU A 241 13.54 -2.68 11.79
N ALA A 242 13.65 -3.62 10.86
CA ALA A 242 13.67 -5.05 11.17
C ALA A 242 14.82 -5.51 12.10
N PRO A 243 16.04 -4.96 12.02
CA PRO A 243 17.13 -5.34 12.92
C PRO A 243 16.88 -4.98 14.39
N HIS A 244 15.96 -4.05 14.69
CA HIS A 244 15.78 -3.49 16.04
C HIS A 244 14.60 -4.08 16.81
N GLY A 245 13.71 -4.81 16.13
CA GLY A 245 12.51 -5.41 16.73
C GLY A 245 12.35 -6.88 16.36
N SER A 246 11.52 -7.60 17.11
CA SER A 246 11.24 -9.03 16.87
C SER A 246 10.42 -9.27 15.60
N ALA A 247 9.72 -8.25 15.08
CA ALA A 247 8.91 -8.36 13.88
C ALA A 247 8.76 -7.02 13.18
N THR A 248 8.84 -7.03 11.85
CA THR A 248 8.45 -5.89 11.00
C THR A 248 7.57 -6.37 9.86
N VAL A 249 6.40 -5.74 9.71
CA VAL A 249 5.42 -6.05 8.67
C VAL A 249 5.05 -4.79 7.91
N LEU A 250 5.13 -4.82 6.58
CA LEU A 250 4.64 -3.78 5.69
C LEU A 250 3.30 -4.20 5.09
N ALA A 251 2.22 -3.51 5.47
CA ALA A 251 0.86 -3.81 5.04
C ALA A 251 0.33 -2.68 4.15
N GLY A 252 0.02 -2.97 2.89
CA GLY A 252 -0.62 -2.04 1.96
C GLY A 252 -2.05 -2.47 1.62
N ARG A 253 -2.79 -1.59 0.97
CA ARG A 253 -4.13 -1.89 0.43
C ARG A 253 -4.02 -2.59 -0.92
N ASP A 254 -5.15 -3.07 -1.43
CA ASP A 254 -5.21 -3.61 -2.80
C ASP A 254 -4.53 -2.68 -3.83
N GLY A 255 -3.80 -3.30 -4.75
CA GLY A 255 -2.94 -2.62 -5.72
C GLY A 255 -1.54 -2.22 -5.21
N SER A 256 -1.26 -2.30 -3.90
CA SER A 256 0.07 -1.95 -3.34
C SER A 256 1.20 -2.91 -3.75
N ALA A 257 0.86 -4.10 -4.26
CA ALA A 257 1.79 -5.10 -4.79
C ALA A 257 2.14 -4.92 -6.29
N SER A 258 1.73 -3.80 -6.91
CA SER A 258 1.99 -3.51 -8.32
C SER A 258 2.80 -2.21 -8.53
N GLY A 259 3.50 -2.14 -9.67
CA GLY A 259 4.22 -0.93 -10.09
C GLY A 259 5.31 -0.51 -9.09
N THR A 260 5.32 0.77 -8.75
CA THR A 260 6.27 1.39 -7.82
C THR A 260 5.73 1.52 -6.39
N ALA A 261 4.61 0.86 -6.06
CA ALA A 261 4.01 0.91 -4.73
C ALA A 261 4.89 0.20 -3.68
N ALA A 262 4.69 0.54 -2.41
CA ALA A 262 5.58 0.13 -1.32
C ALA A 262 5.74 -1.39 -1.19
N VAL A 263 4.64 -2.15 -1.27
CA VAL A 263 4.71 -3.62 -1.16
C VAL A 263 5.38 -4.23 -2.39
N ALA A 264 5.09 -3.72 -3.60
CA ALA A 264 5.75 -4.15 -4.83
C ALA A 264 7.27 -3.98 -4.75
N MET A 265 7.72 -2.80 -4.29
CA MET A 265 9.14 -2.49 -4.13
C MET A 265 9.78 -3.35 -3.04
N ALA A 266 9.09 -3.58 -1.91
CA ALA A 266 9.58 -4.45 -0.85
C ALA A 266 9.77 -5.90 -1.29
N ARG A 267 8.89 -6.42 -2.15
CA ARG A 267 8.98 -7.80 -2.67
C ARG A 267 10.04 -7.95 -3.78
N THR A 268 10.28 -6.90 -4.54
CA THR A 268 11.19 -6.92 -5.70
C THR A 268 12.64 -6.58 -5.30
N ASP A 269 12.84 -5.72 -4.29
CA ASP A 269 14.17 -5.37 -3.81
C ASP A 269 14.78 -6.54 -3.00
N PRO A 270 15.89 -7.15 -3.46
CA PRO A 270 16.52 -8.28 -2.77
C PRO A 270 17.08 -7.91 -1.38
N ALA A 271 17.33 -6.63 -1.10
CA ALA A 271 17.74 -6.17 0.24
C ALA A 271 16.57 -6.14 1.24
N VAL A 272 15.32 -6.11 0.75
CA VAL A 272 14.11 -5.95 1.57
C VAL A 272 13.31 -7.25 1.67
N ALA A 273 13.14 -7.97 0.57
CA ALA A 273 12.18 -9.08 0.44
C ALA A 273 12.37 -10.23 1.44
N GLY A 274 13.61 -10.45 1.93
CA GLY A 274 13.94 -11.46 2.93
C GLY A 274 13.98 -10.94 4.37
N THR A 275 13.76 -9.65 4.58
CA THR A 275 13.99 -8.95 5.84
C THR A 275 12.68 -8.65 6.57
N ILE A 276 11.59 -8.40 5.84
CA ILE A 276 10.28 -8.04 6.38
C ILE A 276 9.16 -8.87 5.78
N SER A 277 8.07 -9.06 6.52
CA SER A 277 6.85 -9.62 5.92
C SER A 277 6.04 -8.55 5.22
N THR A 278 5.32 -8.92 4.15
CA THR A 278 4.45 -8.00 3.42
C THR A 278 3.02 -8.52 3.34
N VAL A 279 2.03 -7.62 3.38
CA VAL A 279 0.60 -7.89 3.19
C VAL A 279 0.06 -6.84 2.22
N ASP A 280 -0.76 -7.22 1.23
CA ASP A 280 -1.24 -6.29 0.19
C ASP A 280 -2.75 -6.05 0.15
N ASP A 281 -3.49 -6.55 1.13
CA ASP A 281 -4.95 -6.47 1.22
C ASP A 281 -5.44 -5.95 2.59
N VAL A 282 -4.71 -5.00 3.20
CA VAL A 282 -5.02 -4.48 4.55
C VAL A 282 -6.36 -3.73 4.65
N ASP A 283 -6.96 -3.39 3.50
CA ASP A 283 -8.28 -2.75 3.42
C ASP A 283 -9.45 -3.70 3.70
N ILE A 284 -9.20 -5.01 3.73
CA ILE A 284 -10.16 -6.04 4.14
C ILE A 284 -9.74 -6.73 5.45
N GLU A 285 -10.70 -7.34 6.14
CA GLU A 285 -10.51 -7.92 7.47
C GLU A 285 -9.52 -9.09 7.44
N SER A 286 -9.53 -9.93 6.40
CA SER A 286 -8.57 -11.02 6.21
C SER A 286 -7.13 -10.53 6.16
N GLY A 287 -6.85 -9.42 5.47
CA GLY A 287 -5.52 -8.82 5.40
C GLY A 287 -5.09 -8.22 6.74
N ARG A 288 -6.01 -7.62 7.50
CA ARG A 288 -5.74 -7.11 8.85
C ARG A 288 -5.43 -8.24 9.85
N ILE A 289 -6.18 -9.34 9.79
CA ILE A 289 -5.90 -10.56 10.56
C ILE A 289 -4.53 -11.11 10.17
N THR A 290 -4.25 -11.22 8.88
CA THR A 290 -2.97 -11.72 8.36
C THR A 290 -1.80 -10.84 8.80
N THR A 291 -1.97 -9.53 8.82
CA THR A 291 -0.95 -8.58 9.31
C THR A 291 -0.58 -8.88 10.76
N VAL A 292 -1.57 -9.06 11.64
CA VAL A 292 -1.32 -9.35 13.06
C VAL A 292 -0.74 -10.75 13.26
N MET A 293 -1.22 -11.74 12.50
CA MET A 293 -0.65 -13.08 12.53
C MET A 293 0.80 -13.08 12.01
N ALA A 294 1.15 -12.22 11.05
CA ALA A 294 2.52 -12.11 10.52
C ALA A 294 3.45 -11.57 11.60
N VAL A 295 3.01 -10.56 12.34
CA VAL A 295 3.72 -10.05 13.51
C VAL A 295 3.93 -11.17 14.54
N SER A 296 2.88 -11.92 14.88
CA SER A 296 2.98 -13.03 15.85
C SER A 296 3.95 -14.11 15.38
N SER A 297 3.87 -14.52 14.11
CA SER A 297 4.77 -15.50 13.52
C SER A 297 6.24 -15.07 13.59
N LEU A 298 6.54 -13.83 13.19
CA LEU A 298 7.89 -13.26 13.26
C LEU A 298 8.40 -13.17 14.71
N ILE A 299 7.57 -12.71 15.65
CA ILE A 299 7.92 -12.71 17.09
C ILE A 299 8.24 -14.12 17.58
N GLY A 300 7.54 -15.13 17.06
CA GLY A 300 7.76 -16.55 17.35
C GLY A 300 8.99 -17.17 16.67
N GLY A 301 9.79 -16.41 15.92
CA GLY A 301 10.95 -16.90 15.17
C GLY A 301 10.62 -17.45 13.77
N GLY A 302 9.41 -17.17 13.27
CA GLY A 302 9.02 -17.41 11.90
C GLY A 302 9.86 -16.61 10.91
N LYS A 303 9.88 -17.06 9.65
CA LYS A 303 10.58 -16.35 8.58
C LYS A 303 9.66 -15.29 7.96
N PRO A 304 10.22 -14.17 7.48
CA PRO A 304 9.49 -13.21 6.65
C PRO A 304 8.77 -13.88 5.47
N GLY A 305 7.54 -13.46 5.22
CA GLY A 305 6.68 -13.98 4.15
C GLY A 305 5.93 -12.89 3.39
N GLN A 306 5.42 -13.23 2.21
CA GLN A 306 4.71 -12.32 1.32
C GLN A 306 3.26 -12.80 1.19
N TYR A 307 2.32 -11.99 1.69
CA TYR A 307 0.93 -12.38 1.87
C TYR A 307 -0.06 -11.48 1.13
N GLY A 308 -1.22 -12.03 0.83
CA GLY A 308 -2.34 -11.33 0.19
C GLY A 308 -2.65 -11.89 -1.20
N ILE A 309 -3.22 -11.05 -2.05
CA ILE A 309 -3.77 -11.44 -3.36
C ILE A 309 -2.99 -10.86 -4.54
N GLY A 310 -2.11 -9.89 -4.28
CA GLY A 310 -1.31 -9.22 -5.29
C GLY A 310 -0.10 -10.02 -5.78
N HIS A 311 0.59 -9.46 -6.78
CA HIS A 311 1.74 -10.11 -7.39
C HIS A 311 2.86 -10.37 -6.37
N GLY A 312 3.48 -11.56 -6.43
CA GLY A 312 4.52 -11.97 -5.49
C GLY A 312 4.00 -12.54 -4.16
N ALA A 313 2.69 -12.51 -3.89
CA ALA A 313 2.15 -13.18 -2.71
C ALA A 313 2.38 -14.70 -2.79
N GLY A 314 3.01 -15.26 -1.76
CA GLY A 314 3.23 -16.70 -1.60
C GLY A 314 2.02 -17.42 -1.00
N SER A 315 1.16 -16.70 -0.27
CA SER A 315 -0.12 -17.20 0.22
C SER A 315 -1.08 -16.05 0.51
N VAL A 316 -2.40 -16.33 0.49
CA VAL A 316 -3.43 -15.33 0.82
C VAL A 316 -3.43 -14.99 2.31
N THR A 317 -3.17 -15.99 3.15
CA THR A 317 -3.05 -15.84 4.60
C THR A 317 -1.88 -16.66 5.11
N LEU A 318 -1.47 -16.44 6.37
CA LEU A 318 -0.50 -17.32 7.02
C LEU A 318 -1.06 -18.73 7.20
N ALA A 319 -0.21 -19.74 6.98
CA ALA A 319 -0.50 -21.10 7.40
C ALA A 319 -0.40 -21.16 8.93
N GLN A 320 -1.47 -21.58 9.60
CA GLN A 320 -1.51 -21.80 11.05
C GLN A 320 -0.67 -23.00 11.46
#